data_AF-A0A969CG48-F1
#
_entry.id   AF-A0A969CG48-F1
#
_cell.length_a   1.000
_cell.length_b   1.000
_cell.length_c   1.000
_cell.angle_alpha   90.00
_cell.angle_beta   90.00
_cell.angle_gamma   90.00
#
_symmetry.space_group_name_H-M   'P 1'
#
loop_
_entity.id
_entity.type
_entity.pdbx_description
1 polymer ?
#
loop_
_entity_poly.entity_id
_entity_poly.type
_entity_poly.pdbx_seq_one_letter_code
_entity_poly.pdbx_strand_id
1 'polypeptide(L)'
;MNAAEQARNIEVASKIAAVVNLFKSEFPDARVDLKPWMNDADTRELVDPDSIDIGFHFPGRSRLLQSRSILIQIRFYQDPV
;
A
#
# COMPACT_ATOMS: atom_id res chain seq x y z
N MET A 1 2.43 -5.84 5.98
CA MET A 1 1.85 -6.99 5.23
C MET A 1 1.13 -6.53 3.96
N ASN A 2 1.02 -7.38 2.93
CA ASN A 2 0.23 -7.07 1.72
C ASN A 2 -1.23 -6.72 2.06
N ALA A 3 -1.76 -5.62 1.51
CA ALA A 3 -3.15 -5.23 1.73
C ALA A 3 -4.17 -6.32 1.35
N ALA A 4 -3.91 -7.07 0.28
CA ALA A 4 -4.79 -8.15 -0.16
C ALA A 4 -4.93 -9.28 0.89
N GLU A 5 -3.92 -9.51 1.73
CA GLU A 5 -3.94 -10.54 2.78
C GLU A 5 -4.70 -10.11 4.04
N GLN A 6 -4.88 -8.79 4.21
CA GLN A 6 -5.58 -8.17 5.33
C GLN A 6 -7.05 -7.88 5.04
N ALA A 7 -7.48 -7.92 3.77
CA ALA A 7 -8.87 -7.77 3.35
C ALA A 7 -9.77 -8.98 3.74
N ARG A 8 -9.75 -9.36 5.02
CA ARG A 8 -10.41 -10.55 5.58
C ARG A 8 -11.88 -10.32 5.94
N ASN A 9 -12.30 -9.06 6.00
CA ASN A 9 -13.68 -8.66 6.24
C ASN A 9 -14.03 -7.40 5.44
N ILE A 10 -15.33 -7.12 5.35
CA ILE A 10 -15.87 -5.99 4.57
C ILE A 10 -15.37 -4.64 5.12
N GLU A 11 -15.23 -4.52 6.44
CA GLU A 11 -14.78 -3.27 7.06
C GLU A 11 -13.36 -2.90 6.63
N VAL A 12 -12.42 -3.85 6.74
CA VAL A 12 -11.02 -3.64 6.34
C VAL A 12 -10.92 -3.46 4.82
N ALA A 13 -11.64 -4.25 4.03
CA ALA A 13 -11.66 -4.10 2.58
C ALA A 13 -12.18 -2.71 2.15
N SER A 14 -13.20 -2.18 2.83
CA SER A 14 -13.74 -0.85 2.56
C SER A 14 -12.75 0.26 2.91
N LYS A 15 -11.99 0.11 4.02
CA LYS A 15 -10.92 1.04 4.39
C LYS A 15 -9.77 1.02 3.38
N ILE A 16 -9.35 -0.16 2.91
CA ILE A 16 -8.33 -0.29 1.85
C ILE A 16 -8.82 0.43 0.58
N ALA A 17 -10.07 0.18 0.16
CA ALA A 17 -10.65 0.84 -1.02
C ALA A 17 -10.70 2.37 -0.86
N ALA A 18 -11.03 2.87 0.34
CA ALA A 18 -11.01 4.30 0.63
C ALA A 18 -9.61 4.91 0.48
N VAL A 19 -8.57 4.24 1.00
CA VAL A 19 -7.17 4.67 0.84
C VAL A 19 -6.77 4.71 -0.63
N VAL A 20 -7.09 3.66 -1.38
CA VAL A 20 -6.80 3.58 -2.82
C VAL A 20 -7.49 4.71 -3.58
N ASN A 21 -8.76 4.95 -3.30
CA ASN A 21 -9.52 6.01 -3.97
C ASN A 21 -8.99 7.41 -3.61
N LEU A 22 -8.61 7.64 -2.35
CA LEU A 22 -7.98 8.89 -1.93
C LEU A 22 -6.63 9.12 -2.63
N PHE A 23 -5.81 8.09 -2.77
CA PHE A 23 -4.55 8.24 -3.53
C PHE A 23 -4.82 8.56 -5.00
N LYS A 24 -5.79 7.88 -5.61
CA LYS A 24 -6.13 8.08 -7.02
C LYS A 24 -6.86 9.39 -7.31
N SER A 25 -7.42 10.10 -6.32
CA SER A 25 -7.94 11.46 -6.53
C SER A 25 -6.80 12.43 -6.87
N GLU A 26 -5.63 12.24 -6.25
CA GLU A 26 -4.43 13.04 -6.52
C GLU A 26 -3.61 12.51 -7.70
N PHE A 27 -3.64 11.18 -7.91
CA PHE A 27 -2.87 10.50 -8.96
C PHE A 27 -3.75 9.55 -9.79
N PRO A 28 -4.60 10.07 -10.70
CA PRO A 28 -5.61 9.27 -11.42
C PRO A 28 -5.03 8.10 -12.22
N ASP A 29 -3.86 8.31 -12.83
CA ASP A 29 -3.21 7.32 -13.69
C ASP A 29 -2.37 6.28 -12.92
N ALA A 30 -2.26 6.42 -11.59
CA ALA A 30 -1.54 5.46 -10.78
C ALA A 30 -2.25 4.10 -10.77
N ARG A 31 -1.47 3.03 -11.00
CA ARG A 31 -1.92 1.65 -10.86
C ARG A 31 -1.68 1.19 -9.43
N VAL A 32 -2.69 0.60 -8.82
CA VAL A 32 -2.60 0.04 -7.46
C VAL A 32 -2.04 -1.38 -7.51
N ASP A 33 -1.19 -1.70 -6.55
CA ASP A 33 -0.71 -3.04 -6.24
C ASP A 33 -1.03 -3.35 -4.77
N LEU A 34 -1.92 -4.31 -4.54
CA LEU A 34 -2.30 -4.75 -3.19
C LEU A 34 -1.41 -5.89 -2.66
N LYS A 35 -0.42 -6.33 -3.45
CA LYS A 35 0.57 -7.35 -3.09
C LYS A 35 2.00 -6.88 -3.43
N PRO A 36 2.45 -5.73 -2.89
CA PRO A 36 3.77 -5.17 -3.21
C PRO A 36 4.94 -6.06 -2.76
N TRP A 37 4.73 -6.91 -1.76
CA TRP A 37 5.73 -7.86 -1.29
C TRP A 37 5.51 -9.22 -1.95
N MET A 38 6.60 -9.76 -2.49
CA MET A 38 6.63 -11.15 -2.98
C MET A 38 6.74 -12.12 -1.80
N ASN A 39 6.35 -13.38 -2.00
CA ASN A 39 6.53 -14.43 -0.99
C ASN A 39 7.92 -15.08 -1.13
N ASP A 40 8.97 -14.27 -1.20
CA ASP A 40 10.35 -14.76 -1.23
C ASP A 40 10.99 -14.68 0.16
N ALA A 41 12.12 -15.38 0.34
CA ALA A 41 12.77 -15.45 1.64
C ALA A 41 13.29 -14.09 2.14
N ASP A 42 13.72 -13.22 1.23
CA ASP A 42 14.37 -11.96 1.56
C ASP A 42 13.35 -10.89 1.99
N THR A 43 12.16 -10.89 1.38
CA THR A 43 11.10 -9.92 1.72
C THR A 43 10.26 -10.32 2.93
N ARG A 44 10.25 -11.60 3.33
CA ARG A 44 9.48 -12.09 4.48
C ARG A 44 9.90 -11.48 5.81
N GLU A 45 11.19 -11.18 6.00
CA GLU A 45 11.69 -10.59 7.25
C GLU A 45 11.30 -9.11 7.40
N LEU A 46 10.97 -8.44 6.30
CA LEU A 46 10.57 -7.03 6.27
C LEU A 46 9.08 -6.83 6.52
N VAL A 47 8.30 -7.92 6.59
CA VAL A 47 6.86 -7.87 6.79
C VAL A 47 6.54 -7.47 8.22
N ASP A 48 6.07 -6.25 8.41
CA ASP A 48 5.46 -5.82 9.67
C ASP A 48 4.03 -6.39 9.76
N PRO A 49 3.73 -7.25 10.75
CA PRO A 49 2.42 -7.87 10.90
C PRO A 49 1.33 -6.92 11.39
N ASP A 50 1.70 -5.79 11.96
CA ASP A 50 0.77 -4.77 12.42
C ASP A 50 0.69 -3.65 11.39
N SER A 51 0.76 -3.99 10.10
CA SER A 51 0.67 -3.00 9.03
C SER A 51 0.04 -3.53 7.74
N ILE A 52 -0.55 -2.62 6.97
CA ILE A 52 -0.98 -2.82 5.59
C ILE A 52 -0.08 -2.03 4.65
N ASP A 53 0.44 -2.72 3.63
CA ASP A 53 1.26 -2.17 2.56
C ASP A 53 0.50 -2.15 1.24
N ILE A 54 0.52 -1.00 0.56
CA ILE A 54 -0.08 -0.78 -0.75
C ILE A 54 0.95 -0.13 -1.66
N GLY A 55 1.20 -0.76 -2.81
CA GLY A 55 2.02 -0.21 -3.88
C GLY A 55 1.20 0.66 -4.83
N PHE A 56 1.80 1.74 -5.32
CA PHE A 56 1.26 2.56 -6.40
C PHE A 56 2.33 2.78 -7.46
N HIS A 57 1.99 2.54 -8.73
CA HIS A 57 2.90 2.64 -9.87
C HIS A 57 2.41 3.68 -10.87
N PHE A 58 3.26 4.63 -11.21
CA PHE A 58 2.95 5.68 -12.18
C PHE A 58 3.26 5.24 -13.62
N PRO A 59 2.59 5.82 -14.64
CA PRO A 59 2.98 5.66 -16.03
C PRO A 59 4.32 6.37 -16.28
N GLY A 60 5.42 5.68 -16.01
CA GLY A 60 6.77 6.27 -16.07
C GLY A 60 7.16 6.95 -14.76
N ARG A 61 7.90 8.05 -14.84
CA ARG A 61 8.36 8.80 -13.66
C ARG A 61 7.42 9.96 -13.37
N SER A 62 6.81 9.96 -12.19
CA SER A 62 6.06 11.10 -11.67
C SER A 62 7.01 12.30 -11.52
N ARG A 63 6.66 13.44 -12.12
CA ARG A 63 7.43 14.68 -11.97
C ARG A 63 7.20 15.31 -10.59
N LEU A 64 6.02 15.15 -10.01
CA LEU A 64 5.70 15.70 -8.70
C LEU A 64 6.49 14.99 -7.60
N LEU A 65 6.50 13.66 -7.65
CA LEU A 65 7.11 12.82 -6.61
C LEU A 65 8.52 12.36 -6.95
N GLN A 66 9.00 12.69 -8.15
CA GLN A 66 10.32 12.30 -8.67
C GLN A 66 10.60 10.77 -8.63
N SER A 67 9.54 9.95 -8.58
CA SER A 67 9.58 8.48 -8.47
C SER A 67 8.69 7.78 -9.52
N ARG A 68 8.93 6.49 -9.75
CA ARG A 68 8.09 5.62 -10.60
C ARG A 68 7.08 4.79 -9.80
N SER A 69 7.39 4.56 -8.53
CA SER A 69 6.57 3.75 -7.63
C SER A 69 6.63 4.34 -6.23
N ILE A 70 5.55 4.19 -5.47
CA ILE A 70 5.50 4.50 -4.05
C ILE A 70 4.92 3.30 -3.32
N LEU A 71 5.52 2.96 -2.18
CA LEU A 71 4.93 2.07 -1.21
C LEU A 71 4.36 2.92 -0.07
N ILE A 72 3.09 2.71 0.25
CA ILE A 72 2.47 3.27 1.44
C ILE A 72 2.29 2.14 2.45
N GLN A 73 2.83 2.33 3.63
CA GLN A 73 2.63 1.46 4.78
C GLN A 73 1.76 2.18 5.81
N ILE A 74 0.63 1.56 6.16
CA ILE A 74 -0.26 2.02 7.23
C ILE A 74 -0.11 1.05 8.38
N ARG A 75 0.46 1.53 9.49
CA ARG A 75 0.71 0.71 10.66
C ARG A 75 -0.44 0.86 11.68
N PHE A 76 -0.85 -0.24 12.29
CA PHE A 76 -1.94 -0.37 13.25
C PHE A 76 -1.44 -0.31 14.69
N TYR A 77 -0.56 0.63 14.97
CA TYR A 77 -0.12 0.91 16.31
C TYR A 77 -0.22 2.41 16.54
N GLN A 78 -0.50 2.77 17.79
CA GLN A 78 -0.45 4.15 18.21
C GLN A 78 0.99 4.43 18.63
N ASP A 79 1.66 5.35 17.94
CA ASP A 79 2.96 5.82 18.39
C ASP A 79 2.83 6.35 19.83
N PRO A 80 3.76 6.00 20.73
CA PRO A 80 3.83 6.68 22.01
C PRO A 80 4.07 8.17 21.77
N VAL A 81 3.24 9.01 22.40
CA VAL A 81 3.30 10.49 22.33
C VAL A 81 4.48 11.03 23.12
#